data_AF-A0A6P9E6Q0-F1
#
_entry.id   AF-A0A6P9E6Q0-F1
#
_cell.length_a   1.000
_cell.length_b   1.000
_cell.length_c   1.000
_cell.angle_alpha   90.00
_cell.angle_beta   90.00
_cell.angle_gamma   90.00
#
_symmetry.space_group_name_H-M   'P 1'
#
loop_
_entity.id
_entity.type
_entity.pdbx_description
1 polymer ?
#
loop_
_entity_poly.entity_id
_entity_poly.type
_entity_poly.pdbx_seq_one_letter_code
_entity_poly.pdbx_strand_id
1 'polypeptide(L)'
;MVGRSKYNSFRVIKDRVWEKISNWKNQFLSPSSKEVLLKAVIQAIPTYLTVFQLPKKLCKEIAAQMAKFWWGFKKENNKIQWRSWEKMGVVKASGGLGFRELVSFNKALLAKQCWRMLTNPHSLAAKVLKDKYFRHSEILVSKLGHRPSVIWRSL
;
A
#
# COMPACT_ATOMS: atom_id res chain seq x y z
N MET A 1 14.78 -4.01 -12.79
CA MET A 1 15.20 -5.05 -11.82
C MET A 1 15.08 -4.50 -10.40
N VAL A 2 14.42 -5.20 -9.48
CA VAL A 2 14.41 -4.84 -8.06
C VAL A 2 15.77 -5.20 -7.46
N GLY A 3 16.74 -4.29 -7.60
CA GLY A 3 18.14 -4.48 -7.21
C GLY A 3 18.70 -3.29 -6.41
N ARG A 4 19.56 -3.63 -5.42
CA ARG A 4 20.28 -2.80 -4.41
C ARG A 4 19.47 -1.83 -3.53
N SER A 5 18.39 -1.20 -3.99
CA SER A 5 17.52 -0.37 -3.13
C SER A 5 16.05 -0.69 -3.37
N LYS A 6 15.45 -1.47 -2.46
CA LYS A 6 14.01 -1.81 -2.44
C LYS A 6 13.14 -0.55 -2.51
N TYR A 7 13.60 0.56 -1.93
CA TYR A 7 12.91 1.84 -1.96
C TYR A 7 12.86 2.46 -3.36
N ASN A 8 13.97 2.47 -4.10
CA ASN A 8 14.03 3.10 -5.43
C ASN A 8 13.11 2.39 -6.43
N SER A 9 12.97 1.07 -6.33
CA SER A 9 12.07 0.30 -7.20
C SER A 9 10.59 0.67 -7.04
N PHE A 10 10.20 1.15 -5.85
CA PHE A 10 8.81 1.55 -5.56
C PHE A 10 8.62 3.06 -5.49
N ARG A 11 9.66 3.87 -5.77
CA ARG A 11 9.58 5.33 -5.79
C ARG A 11 8.54 5.84 -6.78
N VAL A 12 8.39 5.17 -7.92
CA VAL A 12 7.38 5.45 -8.95
C VAL A 12 5.96 5.51 -8.37
N ILE A 13 5.65 4.72 -7.34
CA ILE A 13 4.33 4.74 -6.69
C ILE A 13 4.10 6.10 -6.02
N LYS A 14 5.09 6.57 -5.26
CA LYS A 14 5.03 7.86 -4.59
C LYS A 14 4.90 8.98 -5.61
N ASP A 15 5.66 8.91 -6.69
CA ASP A 15 5.65 9.95 -7.73
C ASP A 15 4.28 10.02 -8.42
N ARG A 16 3.65 8.88 -8.73
CA ARG A 16 2.26 8.82 -9.25
C ARG A 16 1.22 9.37 -8.27
N VAL A 17 1.35 9.04 -6.98
CA VAL A 17 0.46 9.61 -5.94
C VAL A 17 0.63 11.13 -5.88
N TRP A 18 1.87 11.60 -5.92
CA TRP A 18 2.19 13.02 -5.89
C TRP A 18 1.63 13.77 -7.10
N GLU A 19 1.73 13.19 -8.29
CA GLU A 19 1.20 13.76 -9.53
C GLU A 19 -0.32 13.93 -9.44
N LYS A 20 -1.06 12.89 -9.02
CA LYS A 20 -2.52 12.98 -8.81
C LYS A 20 -2.89 14.05 -7.79
N ILE A 21 -2.23 14.07 -6.63
CA ILE A 21 -2.48 15.06 -5.58
C ILE A 21 -2.19 16.48 -6.07
N SER A 22 -1.10 16.67 -6.83
CA SER A 22 -0.71 17.98 -7.34
C SER A 22 -1.71 18.50 -8.36
N ASN A 23 -2.22 17.64 -9.25
CA ASN A 23 -3.24 18.02 -10.22
C ASN A 23 -4.56 18.45 -9.55
N TRP A 24 -4.93 17.81 -8.43
CA TRP A 24 -6.15 18.18 -7.69
C TRP A 24 -6.00 19.43 -6.83
N LYS A 25 -4.78 19.83 -6.44
CA LYS A 25 -4.58 21.07 -5.66
C LYS A 25 -5.03 22.32 -6.40
N ASN A 26 -5.09 22.27 -7.73
CA ASN A 26 -5.53 23.38 -8.57
C ASN A 26 -7.07 23.45 -8.69
N GLN A 27 -7.81 22.51 -8.10
CA GLN A 27 -9.27 22.47 -8.12
C GLN A 27 -9.83 22.82 -6.72
N PHE A 28 -10.87 23.64 -6.67
CA PHE A 28 -11.59 23.98 -5.44
C PHE A 28 -12.41 22.77 -4.96
N LEU A 29 -11.78 21.88 -4.18
CA LEU A 29 -12.40 20.66 -3.71
C LEU A 29 -13.01 20.80 -2.31
N SER A 30 -14.27 20.36 -2.19
CA SER A 30 -14.94 20.19 -0.89
C SER A 30 -14.25 19.09 -0.04
N PRO A 31 -14.38 19.11 1.30
CA PRO A 31 -13.87 18.04 2.16
C PRO A 31 -14.38 16.64 1.77
N SER A 32 -15.66 16.52 1.43
CA SER A 32 -16.26 15.26 0.99
C SER A 32 -15.64 14.75 -0.31
N SER A 33 -15.41 15.64 -1.29
CA SER A 33 -14.75 15.28 -2.55
C SER A 33 -13.32 14.82 -2.33
N LYS A 34 -12.57 15.46 -1.42
CA LYS A 34 -11.22 15.03 -1.05
C LYS A 34 -11.20 13.64 -0.43
N GLU A 35 -12.20 13.32 0.40
CA GLU A 35 -12.30 12.01 1.07
C GLU A 35 -12.43 10.89 0.01
N VAL A 36 -13.35 11.10 -0.94
CA VAL A 36 -13.61 10.17 -2.03
C VAL A 36 -12.37 10.00 -2.91
N LEU A 37 -11.71 11.09 -3.32
CA LEU A 37 -10.50 11.03 -4.15
C LEU A 37 -9.36 10.26 -3.45
N LEU A 38 -9.14 10.50 -2.17
CA LEU A 38 -8.12 9.78 -1.40
C LEU A 38 -8.41 8.28 -1.31
N LYS A 39 -9.67 7.89 -1.07
CA LYS A 39 -10.05 6.48 -0.92
C LYS A 39 -10.13 5.75 -2.26
N ALA A 40 -10.79 6.33 -3.26
CA ALA A 40 -11.06 5.68 -4.52
C ALA A 40 -9.83 5.64 -5.43
N VAL A 41 -9.01 6.71 -5.41
CA VAL A 41 -7.89 6.84 -6.35
C VAL A 41 -6.56 6.58 -5.63
N ILE A 42 -6.23 7.34 -4.59
CA ILE A 42 -4.89 7.26 -3.98
C ILE A 42 -4.65 5.91 -3.30
N GLN A 43 -5.61 5.40 -2.54
CA GLN A 43 -5.47 4.08 -1.90
C GLN A 43 -5.53 2.91 -2.90
N ALA A 44 -6.07 3.12 -4.10
CA ALA A 44 -6.08 2.10 -5.16
C ALA A 44 -4.73 1.97 -5.86
N ILE A 45 -3.95 3.06 -6.00
CA ILE A 45 -2.67 3.06 -6.73
C ILE A 45 -1.67 2.01 -6.17
N PRO A 46 -1.41 1.92 -4.85
CA PRO A 46 -0.53 0.89 -4.31
C PRO A 46 -1.08 -0.54 -4.42
N THR A 47 -2.39 -0.70 -4.65
CA THR A 47 -3.04 -2.02 -4.76
C THR A 47 -2.61 -2.75 -6.03
N TYR A 48 -2.16 -2.07 -7.08
CA TYR A 48 -1.65 -2.75 -8.28
C TYR A 48 -0.34 -3.51 -8.06
N LEU A 49 0.36 -3.26 -6.94
CA LEU A 49 1.66 -3.87 -6.61
C LEU A 49 1.57 -4.76 -5.36
N THR A 50 0.39 -5.33 -5.09
CA THR A 50 0.07 -6.18 -3.92
C THR A 50 1.00 -7.38 -3.73
N VAL A 51 1.70 -7.83 -4.77
CA VAL A 51 2.59 -9.00 -4.72
C VAL A 51 3.93 -8.72 -4.03
N PHE A 52 4.21 -7.47 -3.68
CA PHE A 52 5.43 -7.07 -3.00
C PHE A 52 5.15 -6.41 -1.65
N GLN A 53 6.00 -6.71 -0.68
CA GLN A 53 6.01 -6.03 0.61
C GLN A 53 6.64 -4.65 0.45
N LEU A 54 5.85 -3.60 0.63
CA LEU A 54 6.30 -2.23 0.47
C LEU A 54 7.20 -1.80 1.65
N PRO A 55 8.26 -1.01 1.41
CA PRO A 55 9.05 -0.43 2.49
C PRO A 55 8.18 0.47 3.40
N LYS A 56 8.31 0.32 4.72
CA LYS A 56 7.58 1.16 5.70
C LYS A 56 7.81 2.65 5.47
N LYS A 57 9.04 3.04 5.10
CA LYS A 57 9.40 4.43 4.76
C LYS A 57 8.53 4.99 3.63
N LEU A 58 8.36 4.24 2.54
CA LEU A 58 7.54 4.63 1.41
C LEU A 58 6.07 4.82 1.82
N CYS A 59 5.53 3.88 2.60
CA CYS A 59 4.15 3.95 3.10
C CYS A 59 3.93 5.21 3.96
N LYS A 60 4.89 5.54 4.84
CA LYS A 60 4.84 6.76 5.66
C LYS A 60 4.92 8.03 4.81
N GLU A 61 5.76 8.05 3.78
CA GLU A 61 5.86 9.20 2.86
C GLU A 61 4.55 9.42 2.08
N ILE A 62 3.92 8.35 1.58
CA ILE A 62 2.63 8.44 0.88
C ILE A 62 1.53 8.91 1.85
N ALA A 63 1.48 8.36 3.08
CA ALA A 63 0.53 8.80 4.11
C ALA A 63 0.72 10.29 4.45
N ALA A 64 1.96 10.78 4.52
CA ALA A 64 2.25 12.19 4.73
C ALA A 64 1.76 13.07 3.56
N GLN A 65 1.87 12.62 2.31
CA GLN A 65 1.31 13.33 1.15
C GLN A 65 -0.23 13.39 1.21
N MET A 66 -0.88 12.29 1.60
CA MET A 66 -2.33 12.24 1.78
C MET A 66 -2.79 13.19 2.91
N ALA A 67 -2.07 13.21 4.04
CA ALA A 67 -2.33 14.13 5.15
C ALA A 67 -2.20 15.58 4.73
N LYS A 68 -1.14 15.91 3.97
CA LYS A 68 -0.94 17.26 3.43
C LYS A 68 -2.06 17.69 2.49
N PHE A 69 -2.55 16.78 1.66
CA PHE A 69 -3.68 17.04 0.76
C PHE A 69 -4.99 17.26 1.54
N TRP A 70 -5.27 16.40 2.52
CA TRP A 70 -6.48 16.47 3.35
C TRP A 70 -6.59 17.82 4.09
N TRP A 71 -5.56 18.16 4.87
CA TRP A 71 -5.54 19.39 5.66
C TRP A 71 -5.35 20.64 4.82
N GLY A 72 -4.94 20.52 3.55
CA GLY A 72 -4.87 21.63 2.61
C GLY A 72 -3.59 22.46 2.74
N PHE A 73 -2.44 21.79 2.79
CA PHE A 73 -1.12 22.44 2.76
C PHE A 73 -0.91 23.19 1.43
N LYS A 74 -0.89 24.52 1.49
CA LYS A 74 -0.37 25.40 0.42
C LYS A 74 1.09 25.77 0.73
N LYS A 75 1.87 26.08 -0.31
CA LYS A 75 3.32 26.34 -0.21
C LYS A 75 3.66 27.48 0.77
N GLU A 76 2.74 28.42 0.97
CA GLU A 76 2.88 29.57 1.88
C GLU A 76 2.07 29.46 3.17
N ASN A 77 1.10 28.54 3.29
CA ASN A 77 0.22 28.47 4.45
C ASN A 77 -0.02 27.03 4.88
N ASN A 78 0.58 26.68 6.02
CA ASN A 78 0.38 25.39 6.69
C ASN A 78 -0.93 25.45 7.48
N LYS A 79 -1.97 24.80 6.95
CA LYS A 79 -3.20 24.61 7.71
C LYS A 79 -2.96 23.66 8.89
N ILE A 80 -3.54 23.99 10.03
CA ILE A 80 -3.45 23.20 11.26
C ILE A 80 -3.97 21.78 11.01
N GLN A 81 -3.18 20.79 11.41
CA GLN A 81 -3.61 19.39 11.43
C GLN A 81 -4.42 19.15 12.71
N TRP A 82 -5.74 19.24 12.62
CA TRP A 82 -6.62 19.09 13.79
C TRP A 82 -6.62 17.68 14.39
N ARG A 83 -6.19 16.68 13.63
CA ARG A 83 -6.12 15.29 14.10
C ARG A 83 -4.98 14.53 13.41
N SER A 84 -4.32 13.65 14.16
CA SER A 84 -3.26 12.81 13.63
C SER A 84 -3.77 11.90 12.51
N TRP A 85 -2.93 11.66 11.50
CA TRP A 85 -3.30 10.84 10.35
C TRP A 85 -3.69 9.40 10.73
N GLU A 86 -3.06 8.84 11.76
CA GLU A 86 -3.39 7.51 12.30
C GLU A 86 -4.82 7.47 12.83
N LYS A 87 -5.24 8.48 13.60
CA LYS A 87 -6.63 8.57 14.10
C LYS A 87 -7.64 8.84 12.99
N MET A 88 -7.22 9.41 11.86
CA MET A 88 -8.07 9.56 10.67
C MET A 88 -8.31 8.22 9.96
N GLY A 89 -7.43 7.23 10.17
CA GLY A 89 -7.57 5.90 9.61
C GLY A 89 -8.59 4.99 10.31
N VAL A 90 -8.99 5.35 11.53
CA VAL A 90 -10.01 4.64 12.30
C VAL A 90 -11.36 4.66 11.58
N VAL A 91 -12.18 3.62 11.76
CA VAL A 91 -13.53 3.53 11.17
C VAL A 91 -14.42 4.73 11.56
N LYS A 92 -15.36 5.09 10.68
CA LYS A 92 -16.28 6.23 10.91
C LYS A 92 -17.08 6.09 12.20
N ALA A 93 -17.53 4.87 12.52
CA ALA A 93 -18.26 4.56 13.74
C ALA A 93 -17.46 4.90 15.03
N SER A 94 -16.13 4.84 14.97
CA SER A 94 -15.24 5.18 16.09
C SER A 94 -14.61 6.57 15.91
N GLY A 95 -15.26 7.44 15.13
CA GLY A 95 -14.92 8.84 14.96
C GLY A 95 -13.75 9.12 14.02
N GLY A 96 -13.27 8.16 13.22
CA GLY A 96 -12.28 8.43 12.16
C GLY A 96 -12.92 8.65 10.79
N LEU A 97 -12.12 8.65 9.73
CA LEU A 97 -12.61 8.71 8.35
C LEU A 97 -12.43 7.38 7.59
N GLY A 98 -11.81 6.37 8.19
CA GLY A 98 -11.59 5.07 7.55
C GLY A 98 -10.59 5.13 6.40
N PHE A 99 -9.57 6.00 6.50
CA PHE A 99 -8.44 5.93 5.58
C PHE A 99 -7.59 4.69 5.88
N ARG A 100 -7.28 3.88 4.86
CA ARG A 100 -6.50 2.66 5.07
C ARG A 100 -5.06 2.99 5.45
N GLU A 101 -4.59 2.41 6.55
CA GLU A 101 -3.18 2.43 6.90
C GLU A 101 -2.41 1.56 5.91
N LEU A 102 -1.54 2.17 5.09
CA LEU A 102 -0.92 1.52 3.93
C LEU A 102 -0.05 0.31 4.29
N VAL A 103 0.63 0.33 5.44
CA VAL A 103 1.48 -0.78 5.89
C VAL A 103 0.64 -2.00 6.23
N SER A 104 -0.37 -1.82 7.08
CA SER A 104 -1.30 -2.88 7.49
C SER A 104 -2.10 -3.39 6.31
N PHE A 105 -2.53 -2.51 5.42
CA PHE A 105 -3.23 -2.88 4.19
C PHE A 105 -2.36 -3.72 3.25
N ASN A 106 -1.08 -3.35 3.04
CA ASN A 106 -0.16 -4.14 2.23
C ASN A 106 0.07 -5.54 2.81
N LYS A 107 0.23 -5.66 4.14
CA LYS A 107 0.31 -6.97 4.82
C LYS A 107 -0.96 -7.80 4.61
N ALA A 108 -2.14 -7.19 4.76
CA ALA A 108 -3.41 -7.89 4.55
C ALA A 108 -3.56 -8.40 3.11
N LEU A 109 -3.08 -7.63 2.12
CA LEU A 109 -3.07 -8.05 0.72
C LEU A 109 -2.11 -9.22 0.44
N LEU A 110 -0.93 -9.23 1.07
CA LEU A 110 0.01 -10.35 1.00
C LEU A 110 -0.58 -11.60 1.66
N ALA A 111 -1.19 -11.46 2.84
CA ALA A 111 -1.91 -12.55 3.51
C ALA A 111 -3.05 -13.09 2.63
N LYS A 112 -3.81 -12.20 1.97
CA LYS A 112 -4.85 -12.58 1.00
C LYS A 112 -4.25 -13.36 -0.17
N GLN A 113 -3.05 -13.04 -0.62
CA GLN A 113 -2.36 -13.78 -1.67
C GLN A 113 -1.96 -15.19 -1.19
N CYS A 114 -1.43 -15.31 0.03
CA CYS A 114 -1.16 -16.61 0.67
C CYS A 114 -2.44 -17.45 0.77
N TRP A 115 -3.53 -16.84 1.26
CA TRP A 115 -4.83 -17.48 1.36
C TRP A 115 -5.33 -18.02 0.01
N ARG A 116 -5.22 -17.22 -1.06
CA ARG A 116 -5.63 -17.67 -2.40
C ARG A 116 -4.84 -18.87 -2.92
N MET A 117 -3.57 -19.00 -2.56
CA MET A 117 -2.77 -20.18 -2.92
C MET A 117 -3.19 -21.41 -2.14
N LEU A 118 -3.60 -21.25 -0.88
CA LEU A 118 -4.13 -22.32 -0.04
C LEU A 118 -5.49 -22.80 -0.54
N THR A 119 -6.41 -21.88 -0.86
CA THR A 119 -7.77 -22.23 -1.30
C THR A 119 -7.82 -22.73 -2.74
N ASN A 120 -6.94 -22.22 -3.62
CA ASN A 120 -6.92 -22.58 -5.04
C ASN A 120 -5.55 -23.16 -5.44
N PRO A 121 -5.20 -24.37 -4.97
CA PRO A 121 -3.88 -24.98 -5.20
C PRO A 121 -3.63 -25.33 -6.67
N HIS A 122 -4.70 -25.49 -7.46
CA HIS A 122 -4.58 -25.80 -8.88
C HIS A 122 -4.33 -24.58 -9.77
N SER A 123 -4.38 -23.36 -9.22
CA SER A 123 -4.05 -22.15 -9.97
C SER A 123 -2.60 -22.18 -10.45
N LEU A 124 -2.33 -21.63 -11.64
CA LEU A 124 -0.97 -21.60 -12.20
C LEU A 124 0.03 -20.94 -11.24
N ALA A 125 -0.37 -19.83 -10.61
CA ALA A 125 0.47 -19.13 -9.64
C ALA A 125 0.81 -20.01 -8.42
N ALA A 126 -0.16 -20.75 -7.88
CA ALA A 126 0.07 -21.66 -6.75
C ALA A 126 0.98 -22.83 -7.16
N LYS A 127 0.75 -23.43 -8.33
CA LYS A 127 1.59 -24.52 -8.86
C LYS A 127 3.04 -24.08 -9.07
N VAL A 128 3.27 -22.94 -9.74
CA VAL A 128 4.61 -22.41 -10.02
C VAL A 128 5.34 -22.04 -8.73
N LEU A 129 4.67 -21.40 -7.77
CA LEU A 129 5.29 -21.03 -6.50
C LEU A 129 5.59 -22.25 -5.63
N LYS A 130 4.66 -23.23 -5.58
CA LYS A 130 4.87 -24.50 -4.89
C LYS A 130 6.07 -25.25 -5.45
N ASP A 131 6.11 -25.45 -6.77
CA ASP A 131 7.19 -26.19 -7.41
C ASP A 131 8.56 -25.54 -7.20
N LYS A 132 8.60 -24.20 -7.22
CA LYS A 132 9.84 -23.43 -7.08
C LYS A 132 10.34 -23.28 -5.64
N TYR A 133 9.44 -23.11 -4.66
CA TYR A 133 9.82 -22.68 -3.31
C TYR A 133 9.44 -23.66 -2.20
N PHE A 134 8.40 -24.47 -2.37
CA PHE A 134 7.89 -25.35 -1.31
C PHE A 134 7.32 -26.66 -1.89
N ARG A 135 8.12 -27.38 -2.69
CA ARG A 135 7.66 -28.57 -3.43
C ARG A 135 7.14 -29.67 -2.50
N HIS A 136 7.73 -29.81 -1.32
CA HIS A 136 7.45 -30.90 -0.36
C HIS A 136 6.91 -30.39 0.99
N SER A 137 6.50 -29.12 1.04
CA SER A 137 5.99 -28.51 2.27
C SER A 137 4.77 -27.65 1.98
N GLU A 138 4.13 -27.19 3.05
CA GLU A 138 3.08 -26.19 2.97
C GLU A 138 3.65 -24.79 3.04
N ILE A 139 2.98 -23.83 2.42
CA ILE A 139 3.40 -22.43 2.40
C ILE A 139 3.61 -21.86 3.82
N LEU A 140 2.75 -22.21 4.78
CA LEU A 140 2.81 -21.67 6.14
C LEU A 140 4.04 -22.14 6.93
N VAL A 141 4.61 -23.29 6.55
CA VAL A 141 5.76 -23.91 7.23
C VAL A 141 7.04 -23.77 6.40
N SER A 142 6.91 -23.31 5.15
CA SER A 142 8.01 -23.20 4.22
C SER A 142 9.05 -22.15 4.67
N LYS A 143 10.33 -22.50 4.51
CA LYS A 143 11.45 -21.58 4.77
C LYS A 143 11.79 -20.81 3.48
N LEU A 144 12.40 -19.64 3.65
CA LEU A 144 12.83 -18.77 2.54
C LEU A 144 13.77 -19.46 1.52
N GLY A 145 14.56 -20.45 1.95
CA GLY A 145 15.48 -21.19 1.08
C GLY A 145 16.64 -20.34 0.54
N HIS A 146 17.33 -20.85 -0.48
CA HIS A 146 18.48 -20.18 -1.10
C HIS A 146 18.05 -19.29 -2.28
N ARG A 147 18.53 -18.03 -2.30
CA ARG A 147 18.22 -17.01 -3.33
C ARG A 147 16.72 -16.82 -3.65
N PRO A 148 15.86 -16.51 -2.65
CA PRO A 148 14.45 -16.34 -2.91
C PRO A 148 14.16 -15.07 -3.72
N SER A 149 13.12 -15.13 -4.56
CA SER A 149 12.63 -13.95 -5.27
C SER A 149 12.07 -12.91 -4.31
N VAL A 150 11.96 -11.66 -4.76
CA VAL A 150 11.37 -10.59 -3.94
C VAL A 150 9.91 -10.88 -3.60
N ILE A 151 9.18 -11.57 -4.48
CA ILE A 151 7.80 -12.00 -4.25
C ILE A 151 7.77 -13.01 -3.09
N TRP A 152 8.61 -14.06 -3.16
CA TRP A 152 8.67 -15.08 -2.09
C TRP A 152 9.13 -14.49 -0.75
N ARG A 153 10.04 -13.51 -0.77
CA ARG A 153 10.43 -12.79 0.45
C ARG A 153 9.35 -11.89 1.02
N SER A 154 8.32 -11.59 0.24
CA SER A 154 7.24 -10.69 0.64
C SER A 154 6.05 -11.44 1.23
N LEU A 155 5.85 -12.70 0.84
CA LEU A 155 4.83 -13.61 1.35
C LEU A 155 5.26 -14.20 2.69
#